data_AF-A0AAN0KDK5-F1
#
_entry.id   AF-A0AAN0KDK5-F1
#
_cell.length_a   1.000
_cell.length_b   1.000
_cell.length_c   1.000
_cell.angle_alpha   90.00
_cell.angle_beta   90.00
_cell.angle_gamma   90.00
#
_symmetry.space_group_name_H-M   'P 1'
#
loop_
_entity.id
_entity.type
_entity.pdbx_description
1 polymer ?
#
loop_
_entity_poly.entity_id
_entity_poly.type
_entity_poly.pdbx_seq_one_letter_code
_entity_poly.pdbx_strand_id
1 'polypeptide(L)'
;MKPIYFCILMLFVVNGIFPAFGEIYLNQFNLMKKTLCKDLMKGESYHEVDICIDRMLADSTEKLEQKNKEAISFLSKFITMEDEESAVKLFKADQAAWKNYVVHRCAYKVHPYIKDSPIYFSDKSLCEAVENYRRIESLDGELNIP
;
A
#
# COMPACT_ATOMS: atom_id res chain seq x y z
N MET A 1 -7.83 -48.27 21.36
CA MET A 1 -7.74 -47.03 22.16
C MET A 1 -6.96 -46.00 21.36
N LYS A 2 -7.68 -45.28 20.49
CA LYS A 2 -7.86 -43.81 20.45
C LYS A 2 -6.60 -43.02 20.04
N PRO A 3 -6.62 -42.39 18.85
CA PRO A 3 -5.56 -41.50 18.38
C PRO A 3 -5.70 -40.16 19.13
N ILE A 4 -5.00 -40.03 20.25
CA ILE A 4 -5.07 -38.84 21.12
C ILE A 4 -4.12 -37.72 20.63
N TYR A 5 -3.18 -38.01 19.72
CA TYR A 5 -2.11 -37.05 19.39
C TYR A 5 -2.33 -36.20 18.14
N PHE A 6 -3.28 -36.53 17.26
CA PHE A 6 -3.46 -35.77 16.01
C PHE A 6 -4.33 -34.51 16.16
N CYS A 7 -5.18 -34.44 17.20
CA CYS A 7 -6.08 -33.30 17.41
C CYS A 7 -5.42 -32.12 18.14
N ILE A 8 -4.33 -32.33 18.88
CA ILE A 8 -3.69 -31.25 19.67
C ILE A 8 -2.76 -30.37 18.80
N LEU A 9 -2.22 -30.93 17.71
CA LEU A 9 -1.40 -30.17 16.75
C LEU A 9 -2.21 -29.22 15.85
N MET A 10 -3.52 -29.42 15.72
CA MET A 10 -4.41 -28.53 14.96
C MET A 10 -4.87 -27.30 15.76
N LEU A 11 -4.70 -27.29 17.09
CA LEU A 11 -5.16 -26.19 17.95
C LEU A 11 -4.20 -25.01 18.03
N PHE A 12 -2.96 -25.16 17.57
CA PHE A 12 -1.95 -24.08 17.57
C PHE A 12 -1.77 -23.38 16.21
N VAL A 13 -2.54 -23.75 15.19
CA VAL A 13 -2.46 -23.11 13.85
C VAL A 13 -3.42 -21.92 13.73
N VAL A 14 -4.20 -21.60 14.77
CA VAL A 14 -5.29 -20.60 14.69
C VAL A 14 -4.96 -19.26 15.34
N ASN A 15 -3.76 -19.07 15.90
CA ASN A 15 -3.36 -17.82 16.60
C ASN A 15 -2.40 -16.94 15.79
N GLY A 16 -2.70 -16.74 14.52
CA GLY A 16 -1.96 -15.77 13.73
C GLY A 16 -2.18 -15.96 12.26
N ILE A 17 -3.38 -15.64 11.78
CA ILE A 17 -3.52 -15.34 10.37
C ILE A 17 -3.00 -13.92 10.17
N PHE A 18 -1.69 -13.80 10.25
CA PHE A 18 -1.00 -12.75 9.54
C PHE A 18 -0.88 -13.25 8.11
N PRO A 19 -1.46 -12.55 7.12
CA PRO A 19 -1.14 -12.82 5.73
C PRO A 19 0.39 -12.76 5.59
N ALA A 20 0.95 -13.61 4.73
CA ALA A 20 2.39 -13.67 4.48
C ALA A 20 2.84 -12.44 3.69
N PHE A 21 2.70 -11.28 4.31
CA PHE A 21 3.13 -10.01 3.78
C PHE A 21 4.65 -9.96 3.81
N GLY A 22 5.25 -9.59 2.67
CA GLY A 22 6.66 -9.20 2.67
C GLY A 22 6.92 -8.11 3.71
N GLU A 23 8.09 -8.12 4.33
CA GLU A 23 8.43 -7.32 5.52
C GLU A 23 8.00 -5.85 5.44
N ILE A 24 8.19 -5.20 4.29
CA ILE A 24 7.81 -3.79 4.06
C ILE A 24 6.29 -3.55 4.27
N TYR A 25 5.44 -4.47 3.80
CA TYR A 25 3.99 -4.33 3.84
C TYR A 25 3.47 -4.62 5.26
N LEU A 26 4.06 -5.61 5.92
CA LEU A 26 3.77 -5.92 7.31
C LEU A 26 4.18 -4.76 8.24
N ASN A 27 5.35 -4.17 8.00
CA ASN A 27 5.84 -3.03 8.78
C ASN A 27 4.93 -1.81 8.61
N GLN A 28 4.55 -1.48 7.38
CA GLN A 28 3.64 -0.36 7.12
C GLN A 28 2.25 -0.61 7.73
N PHE A 29 1.73 -1.83 7.61
CA PHE A 29 0.46 -2.21 8.24
C PHE A 29 0.53 -2.07 9.76
N ASN A 30 1.60 -2.57 10.39
CA ASN A 30 1.79 -2.46 11.83
C ASN A 30 1.93 -1.01 12.31
N LEU A 31 2.53 -0.13 11.51
CA LEU A 31 2.55 1.31 11.77
C LEU A 31 1.12 1.88 11.72
N MET A 32 0.37 1.58 10.66
CA MET A 32 -0.99 2.10 10.46
C MET A 32 -2.00 1.55 11.48
N LYS A 33 -1.83 0.30 11.94
CA LYS A 33 -2.59 -0.27 13.08
C LYS A 33 -2.51 0.64 14.31
N LYS A 34 -1.34 1.21 14.59
CA LYS A 34 -1.09 2.04 15.78
C LYS A 34 -1.47 3.51 15.59
N THR A 35 -1.60 3.96 14.35
CA THR A 35 -1.89 5.36 14.02
C THR A 35 -3.28 5.50 13.44
N LEU A 36 -3.44 5.21 12.14
CA LEU A 36 -4.66 5.41 11.35
C LEU A 36 -5.84 4.56 11.84
N CYS A 37 -5.56 3.32 12.26
CA CYS A 37 -6.59 2.33 12.62
C CYS A 37 -6.70 2.06 14.12
N LYS A 38 -6.06 2.86 14.97
CA LYS A 38 -5.98 2.62 16.42
C LYS A 38 -7.35 2.41 17.08
N ASP A 39 -8.37 3.11 16.61
CA ASP A 39 -9.72 3.09 17.16
C ASP A 39 -10.56 1.92 16.63
N LEU A 40 -10.10 1.29 15.54
CA LEU A 40 -10.73 0.14 14.87
C LEU A 40 -10.15 -1.19 15.38
N MET A 41 -8.86 -1.26 15.66
CA MET A 41 -8.16 -2.49 16.02
C MET A 41 -8.32 -2.86 17.51
N LYS A 42 -9.56 -2.99 18.00
CA LYS A 42 -9.85 -3.29 19.41
C LYS A 42 -10.08 -4.78 19.68
N GLY A 43 -10.59 -5.53 18.70
CA GLY A 43 -10.84 -6.97 18.79
C GLY A 43 -9.85 -7.87 18.05
N GLU A 44 -8.92 -7.29 17.28
CA GLU A 44 -7.99 -7.98 16.36
C GLU A 44 -8.66 -9.03 15.44
N SER A 45 -9.90 -8.79 15.05
CA SER A 45 -10.63 -9.65 14.12
C SER A 45 -10.19 -9.40 12.68
N TYR A 46 -10.34 -10.41 11.82
CA TYR A 46 -10.11 -10.26 10.37
C TYR A 46 -10.91 -9.13 9.75
N HIS A 47 -12.13 -8.92 10.22
CA HIS A 47 -12.98 -7.85 9.70
C HIS A 47 -12.39 -6.46 10.00
N GLU A 48 -11.83 -6.27 11.20
CA GLU A 48 -11.16 -5.02 11.56
C GLU A 48 -9.87 -4.81 10.74
N VAL A 49 -9.15 -5.90 10.42
CA VAL A 49 -7.98 -5.87 9.53
C VAL A 49 -8.37 -5.39 8.14
N ASP A 50 -9.42 -5.97 7.55
CA ASP A 50 -9.89 -5.57 6.22
C ASP A 50 -10.35 -4.10 6.19
N ILE A 51 -11.12 -3.65 7.20
CA ILE A 51 -11.52 -2.24 7.33
C ILE A 51 -10.30 -1.33 7.45
N CYS A 52 -9.28 -1.75 8.20
CA CYS A 52 -8.05 -0.97 8.33
C CYS A 52 -7.32 -0.85 6.98
N ILE A 53 -7.25 -1.94 6.22
CA ILE A 53 -6.62 -1.95 4.89
C ILE A 53 -7.38 -1.03 3.93
N ASP A 54 -8.71 -1.08 3.90
CA ASP A 54 -9.53 -0.17 3.07
C ASP A 54 -9.28 1.30 3.47
N ARG A 55 -9.18 1.56 4.77
CA ARG A 55 -8.88 2.91 5.29
C ARG A 55 -7.47 3.37 4.90
N MET A 56 -6.48 2.48 4.91
CA MET A 56 -5.12 2.76 4.43
C MET A 56 -5.11 3.07 2.94
N LEU A 57 -5.84 2.32 2.13
CA LEU A 57 -5.94 2.56 0.69
C LEU A 57 -6.56 3.94 0.40
N ALA A 58 -7.67 4.28 1.08
CA ALA A 58 -8.29 5.59 0.94
C ALA A 58 -7.36 6.74 1.37
N ASP A 59 -6.77 6.65 2.57
CA ASP A 59 -5.86 7.68 3.11
C ASP A 59 -4.64 7.88 2.21
N SER A 60 -3.99 6.79 1.80
CA SER A 60 -2.80 6.85 0.94
C SER A 60 -3.10 7.41 -0.45
N THR A 61 -4.27 7.09 -1.02
CA THR A 61 -4.70 7.60 -2.32
C THR A 61 -4.93 9.10 -2.27
N GLU A 62 -5.68 9.57 -1.27
CA GLU A 62 -5.94 11.00 -1.06
C GLU A 62 -4.64 11.79 -0.86
N LYS A 63 -3.75 11.28 0.00
CA LYS A 63 -2.45 11.92 0.25
C LYS A 63 -1.56 11.97 -0.99
N LEU A 64 -1.54 10.90 -1.79
CA LEU A 64 -0.75 10.88 -3.01
C LEU A 64 -1.30 11.84 -4.07
N GLU A 65 -2.62 11.94 -4.20
CA GLU A 65 -3.25 12.93 -5.08
C GLU A 65 -2.89 14.36 -4.66
N GLN A 66 -2.96 14.66 -3.37
CA GLN A 66 -2.57 15.96 -2.83
C GLN A 66 -1.08 16.24 -3.09
N LYS A 67 -0.21 15.27 -2.83
CA LYS A 67 1.23 15.39 -3.07
C LYS A 67 1.57 15.63 -4.55
N ASN A 68 0.85 14.97 -5.46
CA ASN A 68 0.99 15.19 -6.90
C ASN A 68 0.59 16.62 -7.31
N LYS A 69 -0.47 17.19 -6.71
CA LYS A 69 -0.86 18.57 -6.96
C LYS A 69 0.21 19.56 -6.48
N GLU A 70 0.77 19.32 -5.30
CA GLU A 70 1.87 20.11 -4.75
C GLU A 70 3.12 20.06 -5.63
N ALA A 71 3.51 18.85 -6.07
CA ALA A 71 4.62 18.63 -6.99
C ALA A 71 4.42 19.39 -8.30
N ILE A 72 3.24 19.28 -8.94
CA ILE A 72 2.93 20.01 -10.17
C ILE A 72 2.97 21.52 -9.94
N SER A 73 2.43 22.01 -8.82
CA SER A 73 2.43 23.44 -8.50
C SER A 73 3.85 23.97 -8.31
N PHE A 74 4.73 23.20 -7.66
CA PHE A 74 6.14 23.53 -7.51
C PHE A 74 6.86 23.53 -8.86
N LEU A 75 6.74 22.43 -9.63
CA LEU A 75 7.39 22.27 -10.92
C LEU A 75 6.93 23.30 -11.97
N SER A 76 5.70 23.82 -11.85
CA SER A 76 5.19 24.87 -12.75
C SER A 76 5.87 26.23 -12.56
N LYS A 77 6.62 26.43 -11.47
CA LYS A 77 7.35 27.69 -11.21
C LYS A 77 8.68 27.77 -11.95
N PHE A 78 9.19 26.66 -12.47
CA PHE A 78 10.44 26.63 -13.21
C PHE A 78 10.21 27.13 -14.64
N ILE A 79 10.99 28.13 -15.05
CA ILE A 79 10.96 28.66 -16.42
C ILE A 79 11.60 27.63 -17.33
N THR A 80 10.84 27.11 -18.28
CA THR A 80 11.35 26.22 -19.34
C THR A 80 11.71 27.07 -20.56
N MET A 81 12.91 26.89 -21.13
CA MET A 81 13.25 27.49 -22.43
C MET A 81 12.32 26.91 -23.52
N GLU A 82 12.08 27.65 -24.60
CA GLU A 82 11.04 27.34 -25.63
C GLU A 82 11.15 25.94 -26.27
N ASP A 83 12.29 25.25 -26.13
CA ASP A 83 12.55 23.92 -26.69
C ASP A 83 12.75 22.79 -25.63
N GLU A 84 12.64 23.09 -24.34
CA GLU A 84 12.83 22.08 -23.28
C GLU A 84 11.51 21.43 -22.86
N GLU A 85 11.53 20.10 -22.70
CA GLU A 85 10.37 19.37 -22.19
C GLU A 85 10.06 19.84 -20.77
N SER A 86 8.84 20.35 -20.55
CA SER A 86 8.51 20.94 -19.26
C SER A 86 8.61 19.91 -18.13
N ALA A 87 9.18 20.32 -17.00
CA ALA A 87 9.33 19.46 -15.82
C ALA A 87 7.98 18.85 -15.38
N VAL A 88 6.88 19.59 -15.55
CA VAL A 88 5.52 19.10 -15.32
C VAL A 88 5.14 17.94 -16.24
N LYS A 89 5.52 18.00 -17.53
CA LYS A 89 5.24 16.93 -18.50
C LYS A 89 6.03 15.66 -18.17
N LEU A 90 7.32 15.79 -17.86
CA LEU A 90 8.17 14.68 -17.42
C LEU A 90 7.63 14.05 -16.14
N PHE A 91 7.27 14.85 -15.14
CA PHE A 91 6.68 14.38 -13.90
C PHE A 91 5.36 13.61 -14.12
N LYS A 92 4.48 14.11 -14.99
CA LYS A 92 3.23 13.41 -15.33
C LYS A 92 3.49 12.07 -16.01
N ALA A 93 4.49 11.98 -16.88
CA ALA A 93 4.88 10.74 -17.52
C ALA A 93 5.44 9.73 -16.52
N ASP A 94 6.30 10.18 -15.61
CA ASP A 94 6.82 9.35 -14.51
C ASP A 94 5.69 8.84 -13.59
N GLN A 95 4.76 9.70 -13.18
CA GLN A 95 3.60 9.27 -12.37
C GLN A 95 2.71 8.26 -13.10
N ALA A 96 2.55 8.37 -14.41
CA ALA A 96 1.82 7.39 -15.20
C ALA A 96 2.56 6.03 -15.24
N ALA A 97 3.88 6.05 -15.40
CA ALA A 97 4.71 4.85 -15.36
C ALA A 97 4.66 4.17 -13.99
N TRP A 98 4.74 4.96 -12.92
CA TRP A 98 4.63 4.46 -11.55
C TRP A 98 3.26 3.81 -11.28
N LYS A 99 2.15 4.42 -11.74
CA LYS A 99 0.81 3.81 -11.63
C LYS A 99 0.75 2.43 -12.30
N ASN A 100 1.31 2.31 -13.51
CA ASN A 100 1.39 1.02 -14.21
C ASN A 100 2.25 0.01 -13.44
N TYR A 101 3.37 0.44 -12.86
CA TYR A 101 4.18 -0.38 -11.98
C TYR A 101 3.37 -0.94 -10.81
N VAL A 102 2.62 -0.09 -10.09
CA VAL A 102 1.81 -0.53 -8.93
C VAL A 102 0.79 -1.57 -9.33
N VAL A 103 0.06 -1.36 -10.43
CA VAL A 103 -0.94 -2.31 -10.94
C VAL A 103 -0.32 -3.69 -11.17
N HIS A 104 0.82 -3.76 -11.87
CA HIS A 104 1.48 -5.02 -12.16
C HIS A 104 2.13 -5.65 -10.92
N ARG A 105 2.77 -4.83 -10.08
CA ARG A 105 3.43 -5.28 -8.85
C ARG A 105 2.44 -5.91 -7.89
N CYS A 106 1.30 -5.26 -7.67
CA CYS A 106 0.29 -5.75 -6.74
C CYS A 106 -0.44 -6.96 -7.30
N ALA A 107 -0.75 -7.00 -8.60
CA ALA A 107 -1.25 -8.23 -9.25
C ALA A 107 -0.29 -9.40 -9.13
N TYR A 108 1.02 -9.18 -9.34
CA TYR A 108 2.04 -10.21 -9.15
C TYR A 108 2.10 -10.67 -7.69
N LYS A 109 1.98 -9.77 -6.70
CA LYS A 109 2.03 -10.18 -5.30
C LYS A 109 0.88 -11.10 -4.88
N VAL A 110 -0.32 -10.86 -5.40
CA VAL A 110 -1.50 -11.66 -5.06
C VAL A 110 -1.72 -12.85 -5.97
N HIS A 111 -0.81 -13.12 -6.92
CA HIS A 111 -0.89 -14.27 -7.83
C HIS A 111 -1.07 -15.64 -7.16
N PRO A 112 -0.57 -15.91 -5.93
CA PRO A 112 -0.76 -17.21 -5.30
C PRO A 112 -2.20 -17.45 -4.80
N TYR A 113 -3.00 -16.40 -4.67
CA TYR A 113 -4.35 -16.48 -4.14
C TYR A 113 -5.38 -16.75 -5.23
N ILE A 114 -6.50 -17.37 -4.84
CA ILE A 114 -7.67 -17.51 -5.71
C ILE A 114 -8.14 -16.10 -6.09
N LYS A 115 -8.17 -15.83 -7.39
CA LYS A 115 -8.65 -14.57 -7.95
C LYS A 115 -10.03 -14.24 -7.40
N ASP A 116 -10.23 -12.98 -7.03
CA ASP A 116 -11.49 -12.44 -6.49
C ASP A 116 -11.93 -13.04 -5.13
N SER A 117 -11.04 -13.74 -4.42
CA SER A 117 -11.26 -14.12 -3.02
C SER A 117 -11.09 -12.90 -2.08
N PRO A 118 -11.66 -12.92 -0.87
CA PRO A 118 -11.45 -11.85 0.11
C PRO A 118 -9.97 -11.57 0.40
N ILE A 119 -9.16 -12.63 0.52
CA ILE A 119 -7.70 -12.51 0.75
C ILE A 119 -7.01 -11.87 -0.46
N TYR A 120 -7.41 -12.24 -1.69
CA TYR A 120 -6.88 -11.61 -2.90
C TYR A 120 -7.15 -10.10 -2.91
N PHE A 121 -8.36 -9.67 -2.58
CA PHE A 121 -8.69 -8.24 -2.54
C PHE A 121 -7.97 -7.51 -1.41
N SER A 122 -7.99 -8.05 -0.18
CA SER A 122 -7.35 -7.45 0.99
C SER A 122 -5.85 -7.29 0.80
N ASP A 123 -5.14 -8.33 0.34
CA ASP A 123 -3.70 -8.25 0.09
C ASP A 123 -3.34 -7.32 -1.07
N LYS A 124 -4.21 -7.24 -2.09
CA LYS A 124 -4.02 -6.31 -3.21
C LYS A 124 -4.19 -4.86 -2.73
N SER A 125 -5.26 -4.56 -1.99
CA SER A 125 -5.51 -3.23 -1.41
C SER A 125 -4.39 -2.81 -0.47
N LEU A 126 -3.88 -3.71 0.38
CA LEU A 126 -2.74 -3.40 1.23
C LEU A 126 -1.50 -3.10 0.39
N CYS A 127 -1.23 -3.90 -0.66
CA CYS A 127 -0.12 -3.64 -1.56
C CYS A 127 -0.20 -2.23 -2.17
N GLU A 128 -1.35 -1.87 -2.73
CA GLU A 128 -1.57 -0.56 -3.36
C GLU A 128 -1.40 0.58 -2.35
N ALA A 129 -1.95 0.43 -1.13
CA ALA A 129 -1.80 1.42 -0.07
C ALA A 129 -0.33 1.63 0.33
N VAL A 130 0.44 0.55 0.46
CA VAL A 130 1.86 0.61 0.83
C VAL A 130 2.69 1.25 -0.28
N GLU A 131 2.45 0.90 -1.55
CA GLU A 131 3.17 1.55 -2.66
C GLU A 131 2.83 3.05 -2.76
N ASN A 132 1.59 3.46 -2.49
CA ASN A 132 1.19 4.86 -2.40
C ASN A 132 2.01 5.61 -1.33
N TYR A 133 2.10 5.07 -0.11
CA TYR A 133 2.90 5.68 0.97
C TYR A 133 4.39 5.80 0.58
N ARG A 134 4.97 4.76 -0.02
CA ARG A 134 6.36 4.79 -0.48
C ARG A 134 6.58 5.83 -1.58
N ARG A 135 5.61 6.04 -2.47
CA ARG A 135 5.72 7.08 -3.49
C ARG A 135 5.66 8.47 -2.87
N ILE A 136 4.81 8.70 -1.86
CA ILE A 136 4.76 9.96 -1.12
C ILE A 136 6.15 10.26 -0.50
N GLU A 137 6.75 9.28 0.19
CA GLU A 137 8.08 9.43 0.79
C GLU A 137 9.17 9.73 -0.26
N SER A 138 9.13 9.06 -1.42
CA SER A 138 10.05 9.33 -2.53
C SER A 138 9.85 10.74 -3.11
N LEU A 139 8.60 11.20 -3.24
CA LEU A 139 8.32 12.57 -3.69
C LEU A 139 8.75 13.64 -2.67
N ASP A 140 8.63 13.36 -1.37
CA ASP A 140 9.15 14.25 -0.32
C ASP A 140 10.68 14.39 -0.39
N GLY A 141 11.39 13.31 -0.71
CA GLY A 141 12.84 13.32 -0.92
C GLY A 141 13.26 13.98 -2.24
N GLU A 142 12.53 13.70 -3.32
CA GLU A 142 12.83 14.15 -4.69
C GLU A 142 12.54 15.64 -4.90
N LEU A 143 11.48 16.22 -4.33
CA LEU A 143 11.12 17.63 -4.58
C LEU A 143 12.12 18.67 -4.04
N ASN A 144 13.25 18.23 -3.48
CA ASN A 144 14.40 19.07 -3.14
C ASN A 144 15.39 19.26 -4.32
N ILE A 145 14.99 19.05 -5.57
CA ILE A 145 15.86 19.30 -6.74
C ILE A 145 16.18 20.81 -6.80
N PRO A 146 17.48 21.20 -6.85
CA PRO A 146 17.91 22.61 -6.91
C PRO A 146 17.38 23.38 -8.12
#